data_AF-A0A969SLS1-F1
#
_entry.id   AF-A0A969SLS1-F1
#
_cell.length_a   1.000
_cell.length_b   1.000
_cell.length_c   1.000
_cell.angle_alpha   90.00
_cell.angle_beta   90.00
_cell.angle_gamma   90.00
#
_symmetry.space_group_name_H-M   'P 1'
#
loop_
_entity.id
_entity.type
_entity.pdbx_description
1 polymer ?
#
loop_
_entity_poly.entity_id
_entity_poly.type
_entity_poly.pdbx_seq_one_letter_code
_entity_poly.pdbx_strand_id
1 'polypeptide(L)'
;MSLAKIKPFRDYSEHDVVNLFSLDTATGDMGLLVKIKGDGWKNNDNHGIAWNEFEIKNVYSPRWEVKSKVTVTTSGDRAFGMTLYKVLEENQFGYPLRYDPVRLQEAQAVVSGQAVPILRKGTVLYNFGTVTGVGAVNPGPGSGLIPSTTVNGGLAVVHGLNQTLSGGSVVRITNLVGECLGKKDADGYALINLDFYK
;
A
#
# COMPACT_ATOMS: atom_id res chain seq x y z
N MET A 1 -1.53 11.58 -13.01
CA MET A 1 -1.87 10.20 -12.59
C MET A 1 -0.64 9.64 -11.91
N SER A 2 -0.68 9.41 -10.60
CA SER A 2 0.44 8.78 -9.90
C SER A 2 0.69 7.39 -10.50
N LEU A 3 1.94 7.03 -10.76
CA LEU A 3 2.27 5.74 -11.37
C LEU A 3 1.95 4.62 -10.36
N ALA A 4 1.20 3.61 -10.80
CA ALA A 4 1.03 2.37 -10.05
C ALA A 4 2.41 1.81 -9.64
N LYS A 5 2.62 1.61 -8.34
CA LYS A 5 3.94 1.18 -7.82
C LYS A 5 4.20 -0.30 -8.05
N ILE A 6 3.21 -1.08 -8.49
CA ILE A 6 3.33 -2.52 -8.74
C ILE A 6 2.74 -2.92 -10.09
N LYS A 7 3.41 -3.83 -10.81
CA LYS A 7 2.92 -4.38 -12.10
C LYS A 7 1.95 -5.57 -11.89
N PRO A 8 1.22 -6.00 -12.94
CA PRO A 8 0.31 -7.15 -12.86
C PRO A 8 1.00 -8.49 -12.59
N PHE A 9 2.29 -8.63 -12.94
CA PHE A 9 3.07 -9.83 -12.62
C PHE A 9 3.32 -9.91 -11.12
N ARG A 10 2.58 -10.80 -10.45
CA ARG A 10 2.57 -11.02 -9.00
C ARG A 10 2.35 -12.50 -8.76
N ASP A 11 3.05 -13.04 -7.78
CA ASP A 11 2.84 -14.40 -7.29
C ASP A 11 2.55 -14.33 -5.79
N TYR A 12 1.31 -14.63 -5.42
CA TYR A 12 0.82 -14.62 -4.06
C TYR A 12 -0.30 -15.63 -3.88
N SER A 13 -0.47 -16.11 -2.65
CA SER A 13 -1.60 -16.94 -2.25
C SER A 13 -2.76 -16.06 -1.80
N GLU A 14 -4.00 -16.43 -2.14
CA GLU A 14 -5.19 -15.75 -1.61
C GLU A 14 -5.28 -15.83 -0.08
N HIS A 15 -4.70 -16.87 0.52
CA HIS A 15 -4.63 -17.01 1.99
C HIS A 15 -3.72 -15.98 2.66
N ASP A 16 -2.80 -15.37 1.90
CA ASP A 16 -1.90 -14.32 2.36
C ASP A 16 -2.46 -12.91 2.06
N VAL A 17 -3.72 -12.82 1.62
CA VAL A 17 -4.42 -11.56 1.37
C VAL A 17 -5.49 -11.32 2.43
N VAL A 18 -5.44 -10.14 3.04
CA VAL A 18 -6.43 -9.70 4.03
C VAL A 18 -7.37 -8.69 3.38
N ASN A 19 -8.66 -9.01 3.37
CA ASN A 19 -9.71 -8.16 2.77
C ASN A 19 -10.74 -7.70 3.82
N LEU A 20 -10.27 -7.16 4.94
CA LEU A 20 -11.10 -6.75 6.09
C LEU A 20 -10.97 -5.27 6.45
N PHE A 21 -10.15 -4.52 5.71
CA PHE A 21 -9.87 -3.11 5.99
C PHE A 21 -10.13 -2.25 4.76
N SER A 22 -10.55 -1.02 4.95
CA SER A 22 -10.59 -0.01 3.88
C SER A 22 -9.50 1.04 4.06
N LEU A 23 -9.09 1.66 2.95
CA LEU A 23 -8.11 2.74 3.01
C LEU A 23 -8.78 4.03 3.51
N ASP A 24 -8.12 4.74 4.42
CA ASP A 24 -8.57 6.00 5.03
C ASP A 24 -8.33 7.22 4.10
N THR A 25 -8.60 7.07 2.81
CA THR A 25 -8.54 8.16 1.82
C THR A 25 -9.45 7.84 0.64
N ALA A 26 -9.98 8.88 0.00
CA ALA A 26 -10.80 8.78 -1.20
C ALA A 26 -10.00 8.28 -2.42
N THR A 27 -8.68 8.49 -2.42
CA THR A 27 -7.79 8.03 -3.50
C THR A 27 -6.53 7.38 -2.94
N GLY A 28 -6.08 6.31 -3.60
CA GLY A 28 -4.85 5.61 -3.25
C GLY A 28 -4.35 4.74 -4.38
N ASP A 29 -3.04 4.71 -4.59
CA ASP A 29 -2.42 3.87 -5.60
C ASP A 29 -2.32 2.40 -5.16
N MET A 30 -2.12 1.52 -6.14
CA MET A 30 -1.68 0.15 -5.89
C MET A 30 -0.20 0.12 -5.51
N GLY A 31 0.16 -0.76 -4.57
CA GLY A 31 1.53 -0.91 -4.08
C GLY A 31 1.89 0.02 -2.93
N LEU A 32 0.90 0.59 -2.23
CA LEU A 32 1.14 1.41 -1.04
C LEU A 32 1.35 0.53 0.18
N LEU A 33 2.41 0.80 0.94
CA LEU A 33 2.52 0.26 2.29
C LEU A 33 1.53 0.93 3.22
N VAL A 34 0.83 0.09 3.99
CA VAL A 34 -0.21 0.53 4.91
C VAL A 34 0.03 0.02 6.32
N LYS A 35 -0.43 0.78 7.30
CA LYS A 35 -0.53 0.41 8.71
C LYS A 35 -1.98 0.46 9.17
N ILE A 36 -2.29 -0.29 10.23
CA ILE A 36 -3.61 -0.25 10.84
C ILE A 36 -3.81 1.11 11.51
N LYS A 37 -4.97 1.75 11.28
CA LYS A 37 -5.35 3.00 11.94
C LYS A 37 -6.11 2.68 13.23
N GLY A 38 -5.76 3.39 14.31
CA GLY A 38 -6.40 3.22 15.62
C GLY A 38 -6.26 1.80 16.15
N ASP A 39 -7.32 1.30 16.77
CA ASP A 39 -7.34 -0.03 17.43
C ASP A 39 -7.57 -1.21 16.46
N GLY A 40 -7.70 -0.95 15.15
CA GLY A 40 -7.94 -1.99 14.14
C GLY A 40 -9.35 -2.58 14.13
N TRP A 41 -9.47 -3.85 13.77
CA TRP A 41 -10.74 -4.55 13.59
C TRP A 41 -11.32 -4.99 14.94
N LYS A 42 -12.60 -4.69 15.19
CA LYS A 42 -13.33 -5.10 16.39
C LYS A 42 -14.60 -5.87 15.99
N ASN A 43 -14.90 -6.93 16.73
CA ASN A 43 -16.04 -7.82 16.44
C ASN A 43 -17.40 -7.10 16.45
N ASN A 44 -17.54 -6.09 17.32
CA ASN A 44 -18.75 -5.30 17.47
C ASN A 44 -18.78 -4.05 16.57
N ASP A 45 -17.80 -3.88 15.68
CA ASP A 45 -17.60 -2.63 14.93
C ASP A 45 -17.09 -2.87 13.50
N ASN A 46 -17.79 -3.75 12.80
CA ASN A 46 -17.39 -4.31 11.50
C ASN A 46 -17.81 -3.44 10.30
N HIS A 47 -18.96 -2.77 10.37
CA HIS A 47 -19.57 -2.03 9.26
C HIS A 47 -19.99 -0.63 9.72
N GLY A 48 -19.81 0.35 8.85
CA GLY A 48 -20.24 1.72 9.04
C GLY A 48 -21.07 2.22 7.86
N ILE A 49 -21.51 3.47 7.98
CA ILE A 49 -22.18 4.20 6.92
C ILE A 49 -21.31 5.41 6.57
N ALA A 50 -20.95 5.54 5.30
CA ALA A 50 -20.31 6.73 4.76
C ALA A 50 -21.40 7.73 4.35
N TRP A 51 -21.39 8.90 4.97
CA TRP A 51 -22.46 9.91 4.86
C TRP A 51 -22.17 11.04 3.86
N ASN A 52 -20.93 11.16 3.35
CA ASN A 52 -20.42 12.41 2.79
C ASN A 52 -20.22 12.38 1.26
N GLU A 53 -20.97 11.56 0.52
CA GLU A 53 -20.68 11.34 -0.90
C GLU A 53 -21.93 11.48 -1.75
N PHE A 54 -21.93 12.56 -2.54
CA PHE A 54 -22.96 12.97 -3.50
C PHE A 54 -24.22 13.59 -2.88
N GLU A 55 -24.12 14.88 -2.55
CA GLU A 55 -25.27 15.72 -2.19
C GLU A 55 -25.85 16.37 -3.45
N ILE A 56 -26.94 15.83 -3.98
CA ILE A 56 -27.90 16.67 -4.68
C ILE A 56 -28.75 17.29 -3.57
N LYS A 57 -28.96 18.60 -3.57
CA LYS A 57 -29.70 19.34 -2.54
C LYS A 57 -30.93 18.55 -2.05
N ASN A 58 -30.95 18.19 -0.75
CA ASN A 58 -31.98 17.40 -0.06
C ASN A 58 -32.12 15.92 -0.44
N VAL A 59 -31.13 15.31 -1.10
CA VAL A 59 -31.08 13.86 -1.37
C VAL A 59 -29.79 13.29 -0.80
N TYR A 60 -29.94 12.35 0.13
CA TYR A 60 -28.82 11.62 0.72
C TYR A 60 -28.80 10.19 0.17
N SER A 61 -27.65 9.76 -0.32
CA SER A 61 -27.42 8.39 -0.80
C SER A 61 -26.18 7.80 -0.10
N PRO A 62 -26.27 7.54 1.21
CA PRO A 62 -25.16 6.97 1.96
C PRO A 62 -24.83 5.56 1.47
N ARG A 63 -23.60 5.13 1.69
CA ARG A 63 -23.14 3.78 1.33
C ARG A 63 -22.60 3.04 2.52
N TRP A 64 -22.67 1.72 2.44
CA TRP A 64 -21.97 0.85 3.37
C TRP A 64 -20.47 1.02 3.23
N GLU A 65 -19.78 1.05 4.36
CA GLU A 65 -18.32 1.07 4.41
C GLU A 65 -17.78 0.10 5.47
N VAL A 66 -16.53 -0.30 5.28
CA VAL A 66 -15.74 -1.00 6.29
C VAL A 66 -15.22 0.03 7.28
N LYS A 67 -15.56 -0.14 8.56
CA LYS A 67 -15.17 0.81 9.60
C LYS A 67 -13.71 0.68 10.00
N SER A 68 -13.16 -0.53 9.92
CA SER A 68 -11.74 -0.79 10.15
C SER A 68 -10.92 -0.16 9.04
N LYS A 69 -10.08 0.81 9.38
CA LYS A 69 -9.31 1.58 8.40
C LYS A 69 -7.82 1.24 8.45
N VAL A 70 -7.16 1.41 7.31
CA VAL A 70 -5.70 1.45 7.18
C VAL A 70 -5.25 2.79 6.62
N THR A 71 -4.08 3.26 7.05
CA THR A 71 -3.45 4.49 6.56
C THR A 71 -2.10 4.18 5.95
N VAL A 72 -1.61 5.07 5.09
CA VAL A 72 -0.27 4.92 4.51
C VAL A 72 0.81 4.97 5.59
N THR A 73 1.81 4.10 5.46
CA THR A 73 2.94 4.01 6.38
C THR A 73 3.84 5.24 6.25
N THR A 74 4.37 5.74 7.37
CA THR A 74 5.38 6.79 7.44
C THR A 74 6.70 6.25 7.98
N SER A 75 7.76 7.07 7.98
CA SER A 75 9.07 6.69 8.49
C SER A 75 9.01 6.05 9.88
N GLY A 76 9.60 4.87 10.05
CA GLY A 76 9.72 4.19 11.35
C GLY A 76 8.47 3.45 11.81
N ASP A 77 7.37 3.51 11.07
CA ASP A 77 6.19 2.68 11.36
C ASP A 77 6.44 1.21 11.05
N ARG A 78 5.72 0.31 11.74
CA ARG A 78 5.61 -1.09 11.34
C ARG A 78 4.51 -1.23 10.29
N ALA A 79 4.87 -1.63 9.08
CA ALA A 79 3.90 -1.85 8.02
C ALA A 79 3.07 -3.12 8.30
N PHE A 80 1.77 -3.02 8.06
CA PHE A 80 0.85 -4.15 8.08
C PHE A 80 0.79 -4.85 6.72
N GLY A 81 0.94 -4.17 5.61
CA GLY A 81 0.93 -4.85 4.31
C GLY A 81 0.97 -3.89 3.15
N MET A 82 0.72 -4.42 1.96
CA MET A 82 0.72 -3.64 0.72
C MET A 82 -0.65 -3.71 0.01
N THR A 83 -1.14 -2.58 -0.50
CA THR A 83 -2.40 -2.54 -1.29
C THR A 83 -2.22 -3.21 -2.65
N LEU A 84 -3.12 -4.14 -3.01
CA LEU A 84 -3.11 -4.77 -4.35
C LEU A 84 -3.87 -3.94 -5.38
N TYR A 85 -5.00 -3.37 -4.99
CA TYR A 85 -5.89 -2.59 -5.86
C TYR A 85 -5.78 -1.11 -5.51
N LYS A 86 -6.10 -0.26 -6.49
CA LYS A 86 -6.17 1.19 -6.27
C LYS A 86 -7.52 1.57 -5.64
N VAL A 87 -7.56 2.69 -4.95
CA VAL A 87 -8.79 3.27 -4.40
C VAL A 87 -9.10 4.52 -5.22
N LEU A 88 -10.28 4.59 -5.83
CA LEU A 88 -10.72 5.72 -6.65
C LEU A 88 -12.23 5.96 -6.51
N GLU A 89 -12.62 7.22 -6.39
CA GLU A 89 -14.03 7.63 -6.43
C GLU A 89 -14.54 7.90 -7.86
N GLU A 90 -13.67 8.44 -8.70
CA GLU A 90 -14.04 8.95 -10.02
C GLU A 90 -13.19 8.32 -11.12
N ASN A 91 -13.75 8.27 -12.32
CA ASN A 91 -13.03 7.86 -13.51
C ASN A 91 -12.19 9.02 -14.07
N GLN A 92 -11.45 8.76 -15.15
CA GLN A 92 -10.59 9.75 -15.81
C GLN A 92 -11.33 11.00 -16.36
N PHE A 93 -12.66 10.97 -16.40
CA PHE A 93 -13.52 12.05 -16.88
C PHE A 93 -14.34 12.70 -15.75
N GLY A 94 -14.09 12.34 -14.49
CA GLY A 94 -14.78 12.91 -13.32
C GLY A 94 -16.17 12.32 -13.06
N TYR A 95 -16.55 11.22 -13.72
CA TYR A 95 -17.78 10.51 -13.38
C TYR A 95 -17.54 9.51 -12.23
N PRO A 96 -18.46 9.42 -11.25
CA PRO A 96 -18.31 8.52 -10.11
C PRO A 96 -18.29 7.04 -10.56
N LEU A 97 -17.23 6.32 -10.17
CA LEU A 97 -17.01 4.90 -10.49
C LEU A 97 -18.00 3.96 -9.78
N ARG A 98 -18.72 4.45 -8.77
CA ARG A 98 -19.78 3.71 -8.08
C ARG A 98 -20.87 3.20 -9.04
N TYR A 99 -21.19 3.97 -10.09
CA TYR A 99 -22.23 3.60 -11.06
C TYR A 99 -21.70 2.80 -12.25
N ASP A 100 -20.40 2.55 -12.28
CA ASP A 100 -19.73 1.93 -13.41
C ASP A 100 -18.80 0.80 -12.96
N PRO A 101 -19.37 -0.36 -12.61
CA PRO A 101 -18.60 -1.49 -12.11
C PRO A 101 -17.64 -2.05 -13.16
N VAL A 102 -17.94 -1.89 -14.46
CA VAL A 102 -17.09 -2.39 -15.55
C VAL A 102 -15.79 -1.61 -15.58
N ARG A 103 -15.87 -0.27 -15.64
CA ARG A 103 -14.67 0.56 -15.63
C ARG A 103 -13.90 0.45 -14.31
N LEU A 104 -14.59 0.26 -13.19
CA LEU A 104 -13.94 0.02 -11.89
C LEU A 104 -13.08 -1.27 -11.92
N GLN A 105 -13.63 -2.36 -12.48
CA GLN A 105 -12.94 -3.64 -12.57
C GLN A 105 -11.80 -3.62 -13.58
N GLU A 106 -11.99 -3.00 -14.75
CA GLU A 106 -10.92 -2.75 -15.75
C GLU A 106 -9.75 -1.99 -15.14
N ALA A 107 -10.07 -1.05 -14.25
CA ALA A 107 -9.10 -0.23 -13.57
C ALA A 107 -8.37 -0.97 -12.43
N GLN A 108 -8.83 -2.16 -12.03
CA GLN A 108 -8.41 -2.87 -10.80
C GLN A 108 -8.49 -1.97 -9.57
N ALA A 109 -9.63 -1.31 -9.42
CA ALA A 109 -9.91 -0.36 -8.36
C ALA A 109 -11.01 -0.87 -7.41
N VAL A 110 -11.02 -0.31 -6.22
CA VAL A 110 -12.17 -0.32 -5.32
C VAL A 110 -12.60 1.11 -5.03
N VAL A 111 -13.88 1.32 -4.75
CA VAL A 111 -14.38 2.62 -4.30
C VAL A 111 -13.92 2.84 -2.84
N SER A 112 -13.74 4.08 -2.40
CA SER A 112 -13.30 4.31 -1.02
C SER A 112 -14.28 3.70 -0.02
N GLY A 113 -13.81 3.38 1.17
CA GLY A 113 -14.58 2.68 2.20
C GLY A 113 -15.00 1.23 1.88
N GLN A 114 -14.83 0.74 0.65
CA GLN A 114 -14.86 -0.70 0.37
C GLN A 114 -13.57 -1.36 0.88
N ALA A 115 -13.63 -2.67 1.12
CA ALA A 115 -12.47 -3.44 1.55
C ALA A 115 -11.40 -3.44 0.44
N VAL A 116 -10.18 -3.08 0.80
CA VAL A 116 -9.02 -3.12 -0.09
C VAL A 116 -8.29 -4.43 0.15
N PRO A 117 -7.98 -5.23 -0.88
CA PRO A 117 -7.14 -6.41 -0.72
C PRO A 117 -5.72 -5.99 -0.33
N ILE A 118 -5.28 -6.41 0.86
CA ILE A 118 -3.96 -6.12 1.41
C ILE A 118 -3.12 -7.40 1.40
N LEU A 119 -2.00 -7.36 0.69
CA LEU A 119 -1.03 -8.43 0.64
C LEU A 119 -0.17 -8.45 1.92
N ARG A 120 -0.11 -9.60 2.58
CA ARG A 120 0.74 -9.87 3.77
C ARG A 120 1.97 -10.69 3.45
N LYS A 121 1.97 -11.46 2.36
CA LYS A 121 3.11 -12.22 1.88
C LYS A 121 2.99 -12.51 0.38
N GLY A 122 4.10 -12.46 -0.34
CA GLY A 122 4.15 -12.79 -1.76
C GLY A 122 5.25 -12.05 -2.50
N THR A 123 5.42 -12.37 -3.78
CA THR A 123 6.39 -11.71 -4.66
C THR A 123 5.70 -10.79 -5.64
N VAL A 124 6.25 -9.58 -5.80
CA VAL A 124 5.68 -8.54 -6.69
C VAL A 124 6.79 -7.79 -7.41
N LEU A 125 6.50 -7.30 -8.61
CA LEU A 125 7.36 -6.31 -9.27
C LEU A 125 7.03 -4.92 -8.75
N TYR A 126 7.95 -4.28 -8.04
CA TYR A 126 7.75 -2.96 -7.42
C TYR A 126 8.61 -1.88 -8.05
N ASN A 127 8.05 -0.69 -8.27
CA ASN A 127 8.74 0.49 -8.80
C ASN A 127 9.32 1.33 -7.65
N PHE A 128 10.66 1.40 -7.59
CA PHE A 128 11.38 2.24 -6.63
C PHE A 128 11.58 3.69 -7.10
N GLY A 129 11.16 4.00 -8.33
CA GLY A 129 11.34 5.27 -9.00
C GLY A 129 12.81 5.58 -9.30
N THR A 130 13.05 6.86 -9.58
CA THR A 130 14.42 7.40 -9.66
C THR A 130 14.96 7.57 -8.24
N VAL A 131 15.76 6.60 -7.81
CA VAL A 131 16.54 6.66 -6.58
C VAL A 131 17.59 7.76 -6.77
N THR A 132 17.29 8.98 -6.30
CA THR A 132 18.12 10.17 -6.51
C THR A 132 18.56 10.71 -5.15
N GLY A 133 19.86 10.69 -4.85
CA GLY A 133 20.41 11.23 -3.62
C GLY A 133 21.73 10.57 -3.19
N VAL A 134 22.54 11.30 -2.43
CA VAL A 134 23.74 10.75 -1.79
C VAL A 134 23.30 9.76 -0.70
N GLY A 135 23.76 8.51 -0.79
CA GLY A 135 23.33 7.43 0.11
C GLY A 135 22.05 6.70 -0.32
N ALA A 136 21.50 7.04 -1.50
CA ALA A 136 20.33 6.36 -2.04
C ALA A 136 20.71 4.96 -2.52
N VAL A 137 20.18 3.95 -1.85
CA VAL A 137 20.55 2.55 -2.05
C VAL A 137 19.76 1.96 -3.22
N ASN A 138 20.45 1.50 -4.26
CA ASN A 138 19.80 0.85 -5.39
C ASN A 138 19.40 -0.60 -4.98
N PRO A 139 18.18 -1.08 -5.31
CA PRO A 139 17.80 -2.44 -4.99
C PRO A 139 18.72 -3.42 -5.73
N GLY A 140 19.19 -4.42 -4.99
CA GLY A 140 20.02 -5.52 -5.45
C GLY A 140 19.62 -6.80 -4.72
N PRO A 141 19.99 -7.97 -5.23
CA PRO A 141 19.61 -9.25 -4.63
C PRO A 141 20.06 -9.34 -3.16
N GLY A 142 19.16 -9.75 -2.27
CA GLY A 142 19.41 -9.91 -0.83
C GLY A 142 19.35 -8.62 0.00
N SER A 143 19.10 -7.46 -0.61
CA SER A 143 18.85 -6.22 0.15
C SER A 143 17.53 -6.29 0.91
N GLY A 144 17.53 -5.82 2.16
CA GLY A 144 16.32 -5.70 2.96
C GLY A 144 15.45 -4.53 2.52
N LEU A 145 14.16 -4.61 2.85
CA LEU A 145 13.17 -3.58 2.54
C LEU A 145 12.57 -3.03 3.83
N ILE A 146 12.41 -1.71 3.90
CA ILE A 146 11.74 -0.99 4.99
C ILE A 146 10.74 0.03 4.43
N PRO A 147 9.81 0.53 5.25
CA PRO A 147 9.01 1.69 4.86
C PRO A 147 9.89 2.91 4.56
N SER A 148 9.57 3.61 3.48
CA SER A 148 10.34 4.77 3.02
C SER A 148 10.23 5.94 3.99
N THR A 149 11.35 6.64 4.17
CA THR A 149 11.43 7.88 4.95
C THR A 149 11.13 9.13 4.12
N THR A 150 11.13 9.01 2.79
CA THR A 150 10.96 10.14 1.85
C THR A 150 9.59 10.13 1.17
N VAL A 151 9.00 8.96 0.97
CA VAL A 151 7.71 8.80 0.29
C VAL A 151 6.76 8.00 1.15
N ASN A 152 5.67 8.63 1.61
CA ASN A 152 4.63 7.94 2.38
C ASN A 152 4.06 6.76 1.59
N GLY A 153 3.89 5.62 2.28
CA GLY A 153 3.49 4.34 1.67
C GLY A 153 4.48 3.80 0.62
N GLY A 154 5.71 4.33 0.55
CA GLY A 154 6.79 3.84 -0.32
C GLY A 154 7.67 2.81 0.38
N LEU A 155 8.48 2.09 -0.41
CA LEU A 155 9.55 1.22 0.06
C LEU A 155 10.91 1.92 -0.04
N ALA A 156 11.80 1.64 0.89
CA ALA A 156 13.21 1.97 0.83
C ALA A 156 14.06 0.71 0.99
N VAL A 157 15.24 0.74 0.37
CA VAL A 157 16.20 -0.38 0.37
C VAL A 157 17.21 -0.17 1.48
N VAL A 158 17.56 -1.23 2.19
CA VAL A 158 18.67 -1.24 3.15
C VAL A 158 19.60 -2.41 2.85
N HIS A 159 20.91 -2.14 2.82
CA HIS A 159 21.91 -3.19 2.75
C HIS A 159 22.31 -3.61 4.17
N GLY A 160 21.88 -4.81 4.58
CA GLY A 160 22.17 -5.39 5.88
C GLY A 160 21.04 -5.23 6.90
N LEU A 161 21.04 -6.10 7.91
CA LEU A 161 20.03 -6.14 8.99
C LEU A 161 20.28 -5.10 10.10
N ASN A 162 21.34 -4.31 9.94
CA ASN A 162 21.90 -3.43 10.95
C ASN A 162 21.95 -2.01 10.40
N GLN A 163 21.34 -1.06 11.09
CA GLN A 163 21.46 0.37 10.82
C GLN A 163 22.52 0.97 11.75
N THR A 164 23.51 1.65 11.19
CA THR A 164 24.44 2.47 11.98
C THR A 164 23.80 3.83 12.23
N LEU A 165 23.53 4.14 13.49
CA LEU A 165 23.02 5.44 13.92
C LEU A 165 24.14 6.50 13.92
N SER A 166 23.75 7.77 13.85
CA SER A 166 24.67 8.89 14.05
C SER A 166 25.30 8.79 15.43
N GLY A 167 26.59 8.46 15.49
CA GLY A 167 27.30 8.11 16.74
C GLY A 167 27.93 6.72 16.75
N GLY A 168 27.81 5.94 15.66
CA GLY A 168 28.52 4.65 15.50
C GLY A 168 27.87 3.45 16.20
N SER A 169 26.76 3.67 16.91
CA SER A 169 25.96 2.58 17.47
C SER A 169 25.23 1.82 16.37
N VAL A 170 25.26 0.48 16.44
CA VAL A 170 24.64 -0.40 15.44
C VAL A 170 23.37 -0.99 16.04
N VAL A 171 22.22 -0.67 15.44
CA VAL A 171 20.90 -1.16 15.88
C VAL A 171 20.33 -2.09 14.81
N ARG A 172 19.70 -3.20 15.25
CA ARG A 172 18.99 -4.10 14.34
C ARG A 172 17.75 -3.43 13.78
N ILE A 173 17.54 -3.57 12.49
CA ILE A 173 16.34 -3.07 11.82
C ILE A 173 15.18 -3.98 12.18
N THR A 174 14.24 -3.48 12.99
CA THR A 174 13.07 -4.23 13.48
C THR A 174 11.87 -4.17 12.55
N ASN A 175 11.88 -3.28 11.56
CA ASN A 175 10.74 -3.01 10.68
C ASN A 175 10.98 -3.53 9.25
N LEU A 176 11.69 -4.65 9.12
CA LEU A 176 11.93 -5.28 7.83
C LEU A 176 10.60 -5.82 7.27
N VAL A 177 10.30 -5.49 6.01
CA VAL A 177 9.05 -5.88 5.34
C VAL A 177 9.27 -6.90 4.21
N GLY A 178 10.53 -7.24 3.92
CA GLY A 178 10.88 -8.15 2.84
C GLY A 178 12.31 -7.99 2.36
N GLU A 179 12.58 -8.57 1.20
CA GLU A 179 13.87 -8.57 0.54
C GLU A 179 13.75 -8.35 -0.98
N CYS A 180 14.80 -7.82 -1.59
CA CYS A 180 14.92 -7.71 -3.04
C CYS A 180 15.45 -9.01 -3.64
N LEU A 181 14.79 -9.52 -4.66
CA LEU A 181 15.22 -10.70 -5.41
C LEU A 181 15.99 -10.34 -6.69
N GLY A 182 15.89 -9.09 -7.15
CA GLY A 182 16.54 -8.61 -8.38
C GLY A 182 17.12 -7.21 -8.24
N LYS A 183 17.97 -6.85 -9.20
CA LYS A 183 18.45 -5.47 -9.39
C LYS A 183 17.35 -4.63 -10.03
N LYS A 184 17.35 -3.32 -9.75
CA LYS A 184 16.53 -2.36 -10.50
C LYS A 184 16.80 -2.43 -12.00
N ASP A 185 15.75 -2.53 -12.81
CA ASP A 185 15.81 -2.33 -14.25
C ASP A 185 15.92 -0.83 -14.63
N ALA A 186 16.00 -0.55 -15.93
CA ALA A 186 16.05 0.82 -16.46
C ALA A 186 14.75 1.61 -16.21
N ASP A 187 13.62 0.90 -16.09
CA ASP A 187 12.28 1.47 -15.87
C ASP A 187 11.98 1.73 -14.38
N GLY A 188 12.89 1.34 -13.47
CA GLY A 188 12.79 1.56 -12.03
C GLY A 188 12.17 0.40 -11.24
N TYR A 189 11.85 -0.72 -11.87
CA TYR A 189 11.27 -1.90 -11.22
C TYR A 189 12.33 -2.86 -10.70
N ALA A 190 12.04 -3.49 -9.57
CA ALA A 190 12.75 -4.68 -9.11
C ALA A 190 11.77 -5.72 -8.56
N LEU A 191 12.12 -7.00 -8.70
CA LEU A 191 11.38 -8.09 -8.09
C LEU A 191 11.68 -8.11 -6.59
N ILE A 192 10.62 -8.11 -5.78
CA ILE A 192 10.71 -8.14 -4.33
C ILE A 192 9.90 -9.31 -3.77
N ASN A 193 10.37 -9.84 -2.66
CA ASN A 193 9.65 -10.80 -1.83
C ASN A 193 9.21 -10.11 -0.54
N LEU A 194 7.92 -10.10 -0.28
CA LEU A 194 7.30 -9.46 0.86
C LEU A 194 6.93 -10.50 1.90
N ASP A 195 7.24 -10.21 3.16
CA ASP A 195 6.83 -11.01 4.31
C ASP A 195 6.73 -10.10 5.53
N PHE A 196 5.50 -9.74 5.91
CA PHE A 196 5.21 -8.81 7.01
C PHE A 196 5.01 -9.52 8.36
N TYR A 197 5.36 -10.81 8.48
CA TYR A 197 5.29 -11.58 9.75
C TYR A 197 6.64 -11.67 10.49
N LYS A 198 7.73 -11.21 9.88
CA LYS A 198 9.04 -11.10 10.52
C LYS A 198 9.11 -9.91 11.49
#